data_AF-A0A8S3SEV2-F1
#
_entry.id   AF-A0A8S3SEV2-F1
#
_cell.length_a   1.000
_cell.length_b   1.000
_cell.length_c   1.000
_cell.angle_alpha   90.00
_cell.angle_beta   90.00
_cell.angle_gamma   90.00
#
_symmetry.space_group_name_H-M   'P 1'
#
loop_
_entity.id
_entity.type
_entity.pdbx_description
1 polymer ?
#
loop_
_entity_poly.entity_id
_entity_poly.type
_entity_poly.pdbx_seq_one_letter_code
_entity_poly.pdbx_strand_id
1 'polypeptide(L)'
;MITNTAVREDLQHYTEKIQSEQTLNRDLSKMNSCDDCGVLFETIHDLQRHIKTWCPENKESKRKLPEDIEENSSAKKARLDNQSDNEYVLNDTKQENKAYLKIGKISRDYNEEAREVKIKKYLKRGLSKTEAKQRANDKLKNEDWIIFMNRYLQVIEYIMRLKYEKMHVHVMNKVEAYLRDGFDENRAIQMAIKKYRHQLENFIEDSQSSGKDDDTESKDNESDHGNDSHSGSEDENTTDEETDNESEASE
;
A
#
# COMPACT_ATOMS: atom_id res chain seq x y z
N MET A 1 50.39 2.11 10.81
CA MET A 1 50.06 3.43 11.39
C MET A 1 49.07 4.08 10.45
N ILE A 2 47.77 3.93 10.72
CA ILE A 2 46.71 4.59 9.96
C ILE A 2 46.71 6.05 10.45
N THR A 3 46.94 6.98 9.55
CA THR A 3 47.09 8.40 9.87
C THR A 3 45.74 8.98 10.29
N ASN A 4 45.70 9.65 11.44
CA ASN A 4 44.51 10.34 12.00
C ASN A 4 43.87 11.40 11.06
N THR A 5 44.41 11.61 9.87
CA THR A 5 43.92 12.55 8.86
C THR A 5 42.71 12.01 8.11
N ALA A 6 42.67 10.72 7.74
CA ALA A 6 41.58 10.15 6.95
C ALA A 6 40.24 10.14 7.71
N VAL A 7 40.26 9.79 8.99
CA VAL A 7 39.07 9.79 9.86
C VAL A 7 38.47 11.20 10.02
N ARG A 8 39.30 12.25 9.91
CA ARG A 8 38.86 13.64 10.06
C ARG A 8 38.14 14.16 8.82
N GLU A 9 38.59 13.76 7.63
CA GLU A 9 37.96 14.14 6.35
C GLU A 9 36.58 13.48 6.20
N ASP A 10 36.46 12.20 6.57
CA ASP A 10 35.18 11.48 6.54
C ASP A 10 34.15 12.07 7.52
N LEU A 11 34.59 12.51 8.71
CA LEU A 11 33.70 13.18 9.66
C LEU A 11 33.22 14.55 9.16
N GLN A 12 34.08 15.33 8.49
CA GLN A 12 33.67 16.63 7.93
C GLN A 12 32.61 16.47 6.85
N HIS A 13 32.81 15.54 5.90
CA HIS A 13 31.84 15.28 4.83
C HIS A 13 30.49 14.79 5.39
N TYR A 14 30.49 13.98 6.46
CA TYR A 14 29.26 13.54 7.11
C TYR A 14 28.49 14.68 7.77
N THR A 15 29.18 15.61 8.43
CA THR A 15 28.53 16.78 9.07
C THR A 15 27.94 17.76 8.05
N GLU A 16 28.60 17.98 6.91
CA GLU A 16 28.09 18.82 5.82
C GLU A 16 26.81 18.22 5.21
N LYS A 17 26.77 16.89 5.06
CA LYS A 17 25.57 16.19 4.57
C LYS A 17 24.38 16.38 5.52
N ILE A 18 24.58 16.21 6.84
CA ILE A 18 23.51 16.42 7.84
C ILE A 18 23.01 17.87 7.83
N GLN A 19 23.91 18.85 7.72
CA GLN A 19 23.51 20.25 7.65
C GLN A 19 22.71 20.57 6.37
N SER A 20 23.09 19.98 5.22
CA SER A 20 22.34 20.14 3.97
C SER A 20 20.93 19.56 4.06
N GLU A 21 20.76 18.39 4.67
CA GLU A 21 19.45 17.74 4.86
C GLU A 21 18.56 18.51 5.86
N GLN A 22 19.15 19.14 6.88
CA GLN A 22 18.42 19.99 7.82
C GLN A 22 17.92 21.29 7.19
N THR A 23 18.66 21.86 6.22
CA THR A 23 18.19 23.06 5.50
C THR A 23 16.99 22.75 4.59
N LEU A 24 16.98 21.60 3.93
CA LEU A 24 15.86 21.18 3.07
C LEU A 24 14.57 20.92 3.87
N ASN A 25 14.68 20.37 5.09
CA ASN A 25 13.51 20.14 5.95
C ASN A 25 12.91 21.43 6.52
N ARG A 26 13.72 22.48 6.73
CA ARG A 26 13.22 23.76 7.25
C ARG A 26 12.31 24.48 6.25
N ASP A 27 12.57 24.34 4.95
CA ASP A 27 11.79 25.01 3.92
C ASP A 27 10.41 24.37 3.67
N LEU A 28 10.24 23.07 3.94
CA LEU A 28 8.94 22.41 3.83
C LEU A 28 7.90 22.96 4.83
N SER A 29 8.34 23.42 6.00
CA SER A 29 7.46 24.01 7.02
C SER A 29 6.91 25.40 6.65
N LYS A 30 7.46 26.02 5.59
CA LYS A 30 7.08 27.36 5.13
C LYS A 30 6.25 27.34 3.84
N MET A 31 6.01 26.16 3.27
CA MET A 31 5.16 26.02 2.09
C MET A 31 3.68 26.18 2.46
N ASN A 32 2.92 26.79 1.56
CA ASN A 32 1.49 27.03 1.77
C ASN A 32 0.71 25.82 1.28
N SER A 33 -0.17 25.22 2.10
CA SER A 33 -1.03 24.11 1.70
C SER A 33 -2.43 24.58 1.34
N CYS A 34 -3.09 23.92 0.38
CA CYS A 34 -4.54 24.07 0.19
C CYS A 34 -5.29 23.25 1.23
N ASP A 35 -6.22 23.86 1.97
CA ASP A 35 -7.03 23.18 2.99
C ASP A 35 -7.97 22.11 2.41
N ASP A 36 -8.39 22.29 1.16
CA ASP A 36 -9.31 21.35 0.50
C ASP A 36 -8.55 20.10 0.01
N CYS A 37 -7.50 20.27 -0.81
CA CYS A 37 -6.85 19.13 -1.47
C CYS A 37 -5.45 18.75 -0.93
N GLY A 38 -4.93 19.48 0.06
CA GLY A 38 -3.62 19.21 0.68
C GLY A 38 -2.39 19.49 -0.19
N VAL A 39 -2.55 20.01 -1.41
CA VAL A 39 -1.41 20.34 -2.30
C VAL A 39 -0.59 21.49 -1.71
N LEU A 40 0.73 21.35 -1.73
CA LEU A 40 1.70 22.35 -1.27
C LEU A 40 2.12 23.28 -2.41
N PHE A 41 2.23 24.56 -2.10
CA PHE A 41 2.60 25.64 -3.01
C PHE A 41 3.78 26.43 -2.47
N GLU A 42 4.72 26.73 -3.36
CA GLU A 42 5.91 27.53 -3.05
C GLU A 42 5.55 28.98 -2.70
N THR A 43 4.55 29.56 -3.39
CA THR A 43 4.10 30.93 -3.14
C THR A 43 2.60 31.01 -2.81
N ILE A 44 2.22 32.03 -2.03
CA ILE A 44 0.81 32.32 -1.70
C ILE A 44 0.00 32.62 -2.97
N HIS A 45 0.62 33.20 -4.00
CA HIS A 45 -0.07 33.50 -5.26
C HIS A 45 -0.48 32.24 -6.03
N ASP A 46 0.33 31.17 -5.97
CA ASP A 46 -0.01 29.89 -6.59
C ASP A 46 -1.16 29.22 -5.85
N LEU A 47 -1.16 29.27 -4.51
CA LEU A 47 -2.29 28.81 -3.68
C LEU A 47 -3.58 29.58 -4.01
N GLN A 48 -3.52 30.90 -4.11
CA GLN A 48 -4.68 31.73 -4.47
C GLN A 48 -5.19 31.42 -5.88
N ARG A 49 -4.28 31.20 -6.84
CA ARG A 49 -4.66 30.80 -8.20
C ARG A 49 -5.31 29.42 -8.20
N HIS A 50 -4.77 28.46 -7.46
CA HIS A 50 -5.33 27.13 -7.29
C HIS A 50 -6.76 27.20 -6.75
N ILE A 51 -6.97 27.90 -5.62
CA ILE A 51 -8.30 28.07 -5.01
C ILE A 51 -9.29 28.75 -5.99
N LYS A 52 -8.84 29.77 -6.72
CA LYS A 52 -9.70 30.58 -7.60
C LYS A 52 -10.02 29.91 -8.93
N THR A 53 -9.06 29.22 -9.53
CA THR A 53 -9.21 28.67 -10.89
C THR A 53 -9.51 27.20 -10.89
N TRP A 54 -8.92 26.39 -10.00
CA TRP A 54 -9.04 24.94 -10.10
C TRP A 54 -8.52 24.15 -8.89
N CYS A 55 -9.27 24.15 -7.79
CA CYS A 55 -9.17 23.09 -6.79
C CYS A 55 -10.11 21.94 -7.20
N PRO A 56 -9.60 20.71 -7.43
CA PRO A 56 -10.43 19.59 -7.91
C PRO A 56 -11.50 19.17 -6.90
N GLU A 57 -11.25 19.32 -5.59
CA GLU A 57 -12.22 19.04 -4.53
C GLU A 57 -13.27 20.15 -4.35
N ASN A 58 -12.98 21.38 -4.82
CA ASN A 58 -13.89 22.51 -4.75
C ASN A 58 -14.97 22.52 -5.85
N LYS A 59 -15.09 21.45 -6.65
CA LYS A 59 -16.05 21.36 -7.78
C LYS A 59 -17.52 21.34 -7.34
N GLU A 60 -17.80 20.91 -6.12
CA GLU A 60 -19.18 20.86 -5.60
C GLU A 60 -19.58 22.14 -4.84
N SER A 61 -18.59 22.89 -4.35
CA SER A 61 -18.76 24.20 -3.73
C SER A 61 -18.81 25.30 -4.79
N LYS A 62 -19.76 25.20 -5.74
CA LYS A 62 -20.37 26.40 -6.29
C LYS A 62 -21.04 27.11 -5.11
N ARG A 63 -20.26 27.92 -4.38
CA ARG A 63 -20.78 28.87 -3.40
C ARG A 63 -21.93 29.57 -4.09
N LYS A 64 -23.15 29.33 -3.62
CA LYS A 64 -24.30 30.13 -3.98
C LYS A 64 -23.88 31.57 -3.72
N LEU A 65 -23.60 32.29 -4.80
CA LEU A 65 -23.52 33.74 -4.75
C LEU A 65 -24.87 34.17 -4.14
N PRO A 66 -24.92 35.01 -3.09
CA PRO A 66 -26.17 35.44 -2.51
C PRO A 66 -27.11 35.93 -3.62
N GLU A 67 -28.22 35.21 -3.81
CA GLU A 67 -29.27 35.47 -4.79
C GLU A 67 -30.07 36.68 -4.32
N ASP A 68 -29.50 37.89 -4.43
CA ASP A 68 -30.24 39.14 -4.25
C ASP A 68 -29.84 40.17 -5.32
N ILE A 69 -29.81 39.77 -6.60
CA ILE A 69 -29.93 40.71 -7.73
C ILE A 69 -30.79 40.04 -8.81
N GLU A 70 -32.06 40.42 -8.81
CA GLU A 70 -33.05 40.06 -9.81
C GLU A 70 -32.75 40.65 -11.19
N GLU A 71 -33.39 40.00 -12.17
CA GLU A 71 -33.83 40.52 -13.46
C GLU A 71 -32.86 40.50 -14.67
N ASN A 72 -33.23 39.56 -15.54
CA ASN A 72 -33.60 39.85 -16.94
C ASN A 72 -32.45 39.81 -17.97
N SER A 73 -32.23 38.64 -18.56
CA SER A 73 -32.09 38.55 -20.03
C SER A 73 -32.26 37.12 -20.54
N SER A 74 -33.29 36.95 -21.35
CA SER A 74 -33.52 35.78 -22.19
C SER A 74 -32.66 35.89 -23.44
N ALA A 75 -31.55 35.16 -23.50
CA ALA A 75 -30.76 35.05 -24.71
C ALA A 75 -30.19 33.64 -24.90
N LYS A 76 -30.73 32.98 -25.93
CA LYS A 76 -30.19 31.82 -26.66
C LYS A 76 -28.67 31.69 -26.53
N LYS A 77 -28.20 30.53 -26.07
CA LYS A 77 -26.89 30.03 -26.49
C LYS A 77 -26.87 28.51 -26.54
N ALA A 78 -26.93 28.02 -27.78
CA ALA A 78 -26.43 26.71 -28.17
C ALA A 78 -25.04 26.48 -27.54
N ARG A 79 -24.90 25.38 -26.80
CA ARG A 79 -23.62 24.77 -26.44
C ARG A 79 -23.82 23.28 -26.68
N LEU A 80 -23.43 22.81 -27.86
CA LEU A 80 -22.13 22.16 -28.09
C LEU A 80 -22.01 20.90 -27.22
N ASP A 81 -22.47 19.79 -27.83
CA ASP A 81 -21.88 18.46 -27.66
C ASP A 81 -20.35 18.60 -27.58
N ASN A 82 -19.81 18.38 -26.40
CA ASN A 82 -18.39 18.14 -26.18
C ASN A 82 -18.23 17.29 -24.92
N GLN A 83 -18.93 16.15 -24.92
CA GLN A 83 -19.02 15.21 -23.81
C GLN A 83 -18.48 13.82 -24.23
N SER A 84 -17.41 13.77 -25.04
CA SER A 84 -16.89 12.52 -25.61
C SER A 84 -15.45 12.13 -25.20
N ASP A 85 -14.74 12.91 -24.38
CA ASP A 85 -13.31 12.64 -24.12
C ASP A 85 -12.95 12.33 -22.66
N ASN A 86 -13.93 12.21 -21.76
CA ASN A 86 -13.65 11.96 -20.33
C ASN A 86 -14.05 10.56 -19.83
N GLU A 87 -14.29 9.61 -20.75
CA GLU A 87 -14.63 8.23 -20.39
C GLU A 87 -13.39 7.35 -20.12
N TYR A 88 -12.22 7.72 -20.66
CA TYR A 88 -10.98 6.95 -20.47
C TYR A 88 -10.43 7.03 -19.04
N VAL A 89 -10.63 8.14 -18.31
CA VAL A 89 -10.08 8.32 -16.95
C VAL A 89 -10.84 7.49 -15.90
N LEU A 90 -12.12 7.17 -16.14
CA LEU A 90 -12.94 6.42 -15.18
C LEU A 90 -12.70 4.90 -15.22
N ASN A 91 -12.16 4.35 -16.30
CA ASN A 91 -11.89 2.92 -16.39
C ASN A 91 -10.60 2.51 -15.67
N ASP A 92 -9.58 3.37 -15.65
CA ASP A 92 -8.32 3.11 -14.95
C ASP A 92 -8.52 2.99 -13.43
N THR A 93 -9.34 3.87 -12.85
CA THR A 93 -9.66 3.81 -11.41
C THR A 93 -10.34 2.50 -11.00
N LYS A 94 -11.13 1.86 -11.88
CA LYS A 94 -11.77 0.57 -11.58
C LYS A 94 -10.78 -0.58 -11.57
N GLN A 95 -9.84 -0.60 -12.50
CA GLN A 95 -8.82 -1.66 -12.57
C GLN A 95 -7.82 -1.52 -11.41
N GLU A 96 -7.40 -0.31 -11.11
CA GLU A 96 -6.52 -0.02 -9.98
C GLU A 96 -7.17 -0.43 -8.65
N ASN A 97 -8.43 -0.04 -8.43
CA ASN A 97 -9.19 -0.46 -7.25
C ASN A 97 -9.28 -2.00 -7.14
N LYS A 98 -9.42 -2.71 -8.26
CA LYS A 98 -9.42 -4.18 -8.26
C LYS A 98 -8.07 -4.76 -7.82
N ALA A 99 -6.95 -4.14 -8.23
CA ALA A 99 -5.62 -4.55 -7.77
C ALA A 99 -5.44 -4.32 -6.26
N TYR A 100 -5.84 -3.15 -5.74
CA TYR A 100 -5.82 -2.87 -4.30
C TYR A 100 -6.63 -3.87 -3.48
N LEU A 101 -7.88 -4.14 -3.90
CA LEU A 101 -8.73 -5.10 -3.22
C LEU A 101 -8.13 -6.51 -3.23
N LYS A 102 -7.41 -6.88 -4.30
CA LYS A 102 -6.71 -8.16 -4.39
C LYS A 102 -5.54 -8.24 -3.41
N ILE A 103 -4.74 -7.17 -3.27
CA ILE A 103 -3.64 -7.10 -2.28
C ILE A 103 -4.21 -7.17 -0.86
N GLY A 104 -5.31 -6.44 -0.58
CA GLY A 104 -6.00 -6.49 0.70
C GLY A 104 -6.59 -7.86 1.03
N LYS A 105 -7.03 -8.62 0.03
CA LYS A 105 -7.44 -10.02 0.21
C LYS A 105 -6.23 -10.90 0.56
N ILE A 106 -5.16 -10.84 -0.22
CA ILE A 106 -3.93 -11.63 0.00
C ILE A 106 -3.38 -11.41 1.42
N SER A 107 -3.41 -10.16 1.88
CA SER A 107 -2.91 -9.80 3.21
C SER A 107 -3.74 -10.41 4.33
N ARG A 108 -5.07 -10.46 4.17
CA ARG A 108 -5.97 -11.12 5.11
C ARG A 108 -5.88 -12.64 5.06
N ASP A 109 -5.71 -13.21 3.87
CA ASP A 109 -5.57 -14.66 3.68
C ASP A 109 -4.26 -15.15 4.33
N TYR A 110 -3.19 -14.35 4.29
CA TYR A 110 -1.92 -14.66 4.95
C TYR A 110 -2.05 -14.84 6.47
N ASN A 111 -2.92 -14.07 7.12
CA ASN A 111 -3.16 -14.13 8.56
C ASN A 111 -4.36 -15.01 8.95
N GLU A 112 -4.91 -15.82 8.04
CA GLU A 112 -6.13 -16.61 8.32
C GLU A 112 -5.93 -17.60 9.48
N GLU A 113 -4.80 -18.31 9.52
CA GLU A 113 -4.52 -19.28 10.58
C GLU A 113 -4.43 -18.60 11.96
N ALA A 114 -3.71 -17.48 12.06
CA ALA A 114 -3.63 -16.69 13.28
C ALA A 114 -5.00 -16.15 13.71
N ARG A 115 -5.85 -15.80 12.74
CA ARG A 115 -7.24 -15.36 12.98
C ARG A 115 -8.07 -16.49 13.56
N GLU A 116 -8.01 -17.69 13.00
CA GLU A 116 -8.72 -18.87 13.51
C GLU A 116 -8.31 -19.22 14.94
N VAL A 117 -7.01 -19.18 15.25
CA VAL A 117 -6.49 -19.43 16.61
C VAL A 117 -7.06 -18.39 17.59
N LYS A 118 -7.04 -17.10 17.24
CA LYS A 118 -7.63 -16.03 18.06
C LYS A 118 -9.13 -16.21 18.25
N ILE A 119 -9.87 -16.61 17.20
CA ILE A 119 -11.32 -16.90 17.29
C ILE A 119 -11.60 -18.04 18.27
N LYS A 120 -10.89 -19.18 18.12
CA LYS A 120 -11.03 -20.34 19.03
C LYS A 120 -10.73 -19.95 20.48
N LYS A 121 -9.70 -19.12 20.71
CA LYS A 121 -9.36 -18.59 22.04
C LYS A 121 -10.47 -17.73 22.65
N TYR A 122 -11.13 -16.88 21.86
CA TYR A 122 -12.25 -16.05 22.36
C TYR A 122 -13.52 -16.86 22.60
N LEU A 123 -13.82 -17.85 21.76
CA LEU A 123 -14.94 -18.76 21.98
C LEU A 123 -14.80 -19.53 23.30
N LYS A 124 -13.59 -20.03 23.61
CA LYS A 124 -13.31 -20.69 24.90
C LYS A 124 -13.50 -19.77 26.11
N ARG A 125 -13.50 -18.45 25.93
CA ARG A 125 -13.76 -17.44 26.97
C ARG A 125 -15.24 -17.06 27.09
N GLY A 126 -16.12 -17.77 26.39
CA GLY A 126 -17.57 -17.52 26.44
C GLY A 126 -18.06 -16.37 25.58
N LEU A 127 -17.24 -15.79 24.70
CA LEU A 127 -17.72 -14.78 23.75
C LEU A 127 -18.59 -15.42 22.67
N SER A 128 -19.58 -14.67 22.19
CA SER A 128 -20.36 -15.09 21.03
C SER A 128 -19.48 -15.21 19.78
N LYS A 129 -19.87 -16.06 18.83
CA LYS A 129 -19.10 -16.28 17.59
C LYS A 129 -18.89 -15.00 16.78
N THR A 130 -19.86 -14.10 16.76
CA THR A 130 -19.78 -12.80 16.07
C THR A 130 -18.80 -11.87 16.75
N GLU A 131 -18.88 -11.73 18.08
CA GLU A 131 -17.95 -10.90 18.86
C GLU A 131 -16.52 -11.45 18.83
N ALA A 132 -16.36 -12.77 18.90
CA ALA A 132 -15.07 -13.44 18.79
C ALA A 132 -14.39 -13.15 17.45
N LYS A 133 -15.15 -13.23 16.34
CA LYS A 133 -14.66 -12.86 15.00
C LYS A 133 -14.28 -11.39 14.92
N GLN A 134 -15.13 -10.50 15.41
CA GLN A 134 -14.86 -9.06 15.39
C GLN A 134 -13.60 -8.72 16.20
N ARG A 135 -13.49 -9.22 17.44
CA ARG A 135 -12.28 -9.01 18.27
C ARG A 135 -11.02 -9.61 17.65
N ALA A 136 -11.13 -10.75 16.97
CA ALA A 136 -9.98 -11.33 16.28
C ALA A 136 -9.52 -10.45 15.10
N ASN A 137 -10.47 -9.92 14.31
CA ASN A 137 -10.17 -8.99 13.21
C ASN A 137 -9.54 -7.70 13.72
N ASP A 138 -10.10 -7.08 14.77
CA ASP A 138 -9.56 -5.82 15.32
C ASP A 138 -8.13 -6.01 15.84
N LYS A 139 -7.84 -7.19 16.41
CA LYS A 139 -6.51 -7.58 16.93
C LYS A 139 -5.52 -8.04 15.87
N LEU A 140 -5.93 -8.19 14.61
CA LEU A 140 -5.04 -8.52 13.48
C LEU A 140 -4.98 -7.41 12.44
N LYS A 141 -5.74 -6.33 12.63
CA LYS A 141 -5.84 -5.23 11.68
C LYS A 141 -4.48 -4.57 11.40
N ASN A 142 -3.64 -4.46 12.43
CA ASN A 142 -2.31 -3.84 12.27
C ASN A 142 -1.35 -4.77 11.52
N GLU A 143 -1.37 -6.06 11.83
CA GLU A 143 -0.58 -7.08 11.15
C GLU A 143 -1.01 -7.21 9.67
N ASP A 144 -2.32 -7.26 9.40
CA ASP A 144 -2.89 -7.24 8.05
C ASP A 144 -2.44 -5.99 7.28
N TRP A 145 -2.39 -4.83 7.94
CA TRP A 145 -1.95 -3.57 7.35
C TRP A 145 -0.46 -3.58 7.00
N ILE A 146 0.41 -4.09 7.87
CA ILE A 146 1.85 -4.20 7.61
C ILE A 146 2.10 -5.10 6.39
N ILE A 147 1.43 -6.26 6.32
CA ILE A 147 1.54 -7.17 5.18
C ILE A 147 1.05 -6.48 3.91
N PHE A 148 -0.09 -5.79 3.99
CA PHE A 148 -0.63 -5.03 2.87
C PHE A 148 0.37 -4.00 2.34
N MET A 149 0.95 -3.18 3.23
CA MET A 149 1.93 -2.16 2.86
C MET A 149 3.18 -2.76 2.24
N ASN A 150 3.71 -3.85 2.79
CA ASN A 150 4.87 -4.54 2.23
C ASN A 150 4.59 -5.08 0.82
N ARG A 151 3.40 -5.67 0.60
CA ARG A 151 3.00 -6.14 -0.74
C ARG A 151 2.76 -5.00 -1.71
N TYR A 152 2.17 -3.91 -1.24
CA TYR A 152 1.96 -2.73 -2.06
C TYR A 152 3.29 -2.06 -2.46
N LEU A 153 4.25 -1.97 -1.53
CA LEU A 153 5.61 -1.51 -1.81
C LEU A 153 6.28 -2.34 -2.90
N GLN A 154 6.19 -3.68 -2.83
CA GLN A 154 6.70 -4.57 -3.87
C GLN A 154 6.09 -4.27 -5.26
N VAL A 155 4.79 -3.98 -5.31
CA VAL A 155 4.12 -3.60 -6.57
C VAL A 155 4.68 -2.27 -7.10
N ILE A 156 4.85 -1.26 -6.24
CA ILE A 156 5.47 0.01 -6.64
C ILE A 156 6.88 -0.23 -7.18
N GLU A 157 7.70 -1.03 -6.50
CA GLU A 157 9.05 -1.36 -6.95
C GLU A 157 9.04 -2.01 -8.34
N TYR A 158 8.13 -2.94 -8.61
CA TYR A 158 7.97 -3.52 -9.94
C TYR A 158 7.55 -2.49 -10.98
N ILE A 159 6.60 -1.61 -10.67
CA ILE A 159 6.18 -0.54 -11.58
C ILE A 159 7.34 0.41 -11.88
N MET A 160 8.11 0.77 -10.87
CA MET A 160 9.29 1.63 -11.00
C MET A 160 10.37 0.97 -11.87
N ARG A 161 10.67 -0.31 -11.62
CA ARG A 161 11.61 -1.08 -12.46
C ARG A 161 11.12 -1.09 -13.91
N LEU A 162 9.85 -1.45 -14.17
CA LEU A 162 9.30 -1.42 -15.52
C LEU A 162 9.42 -0.02 -16.16
N LYS A 163 9.13 1.06 -15.42
CA LYS A 163 9.15 2.41 -15.99
C LYS A 163 10.55 2.91 -16.36
N TYR A 164 11.57 2.60 -15.54
CA TYR A 164 12.90 3.21 -15.66
C TYR A 164 13.98 2.26 -16.17
N GLU A 165 13.71 0.96 -16.21
CA GLU A 165 14.69 -0.03 -16.61
C GLU A 165 14.90 -0.02 -18.12
N LYS A 166 16.16 0.14 -18.52
CA LYS A 166 16.57 0.27 -19.94
C LYS A 166 16.09 -0.91 -20.78
N MET A 167 16.09 -2.11 -20.21
CA MET A 167 15.66 -3.32 -20.89
C MET A 167 14.18 -3.25 -21.27
N HIS A 168 13.31 -2.85 -20.32
CA HIS A 168 11.89 -2.68 -20.61
C HIS A 168 11.65 -1.62 -21.70
N VAL A 169 12.34 -0.48 -21.62
CA VAL A 169 12.29 0.56 -22.66
C VAL A 169 12.70 0.01 -24.03
N HIS A 170 13.75 -0.80 -24.11
CA HIS A 170 14.16 -1.44 -25.37
C HIS A 170 13.11 -2.40 -25.93
N VAL A 171 12.49 -3.21 -25.07
CA VAL A 171 11.41 -4.12 -25.48
C VAL A 171 10.22 -3.31 -26.01
N MET A 172 9.74 -2.32 -25.26
CA MET A 172 8.59 -1.49 -25.65
C MET A 172 8.85 -0.75 -26.97
N ASN A 173 10.04 -0.16 -27.14
CA ASN A 173 10.42 0.47 -28.41
C ASN A 173 10.37 -0.50 -29.61
N LYS A 174 10.65 -1.80 -29.40
CA LYS A 174 10.50 -2.82 -30.46
C LYS A 174 9.06 -3.24 -30.68
N VAL A 175 8.26 -3.36 -29.62
CA VAL A 175 6.82 -3.60 -29.76
C VAL A 175 6.19 -2.48 -30.59
N GLU A 176 6.46 -1.22 -30.26
CA GLU A 176 5.98 -0.06 -31.02
C GLU A 176 6.47 -0.04 -32.48
N ALA A 177 7.71 -0.47 -32.73
CA ALA A 177 8.21 -0.62 -34.10
C ALA A 177 7.41 -1.67 -34.87
N TYR A 178 7.17 -2.86 -34.30
CA TYR A 178 6.36 -3.89 -34.94
C TYR A 178 4.90 -3.47 -35.12
N LEU A 179 4.32 -2.75 -34.17
CA LEU A 179 2.98 -2.18 -34.32
C LEU A 179 2.91 -1.21 -35.50
N ARG A 180 3.92 -0.34 -35.69
CA ARG A 180 4.01 0.56 -36.85
C ARG A 180 4.17 -0.18 -38.17
N ASP A 181 4.82 -1.34 -38.16
CA ASP A 181 4.95 -2.22 -39.33
C ASP A 181 3.65 -3.00 -39.63
N GLY A 182 2.60 -2.84 -38.82
CA GLY A 182 1.28 -3.44 -39.03
C GLY A 182 1.10 -4.83 -38.42
N PHE A 183 1.99 -5.27 -37.53
CA PHE A 183 1.79 -6.49 -36.76
C PHE A 183 0.73 -6.29 -35.66
N ASP A 184 -0.01 -7.34 -35.32
CA ASP A 184 -0.93 -7.32 -34.17
C ASP A 184 -0.16 -7.22 -32.85
N GLU A 185 -0.80 -6.66 -31.83
CA GLU A 185 -0.17 -6.40 -30.52
C GLU A 185 0.46 -7.65 -29.90
N ASN A 186 -0.28 -8.76 -29.87
CA ASN A 186 0.22 -10.00 -29.29
C ASN A 186 1.45 -10.52 -30.03
N ARG A 187 1.42 -10.51 -31.37
CA ARG A 187 2.57 -10.91 -32.20
C ARG A 187 3.75 -9.96 -32.05
N ALA A 188 3.50 -8.65 -31.99
CA ALA A 188 4.53 -7.63 -31.76
C ALA A 188 5.26 -7.86 -30.43
N ILE A 189 4.50 -8.11 -29.35
CA ILE A 189 5.03 -8.46 -28.03
C ILE A 189 5.88 -9.73 -28.11
N GLN A 190 5.34 -10.81 -28.67
CA GLN A 190 6.07 -12.08 -28.80
C GLN A 190 7.37 -11.93 -29.59
N MET A 191 7.36 -11.17 -30.69
CA MET A 191 8.54 -10.94 -31.52
C MET A 191 9.59 -10.10 -30.76
N ALA A 192 9.17 -9.07 -30.03
CA ALA A 192 10.07 -8.25 -29.22
C ALA A 192 10.72 -9.08 -28.09
N ILE A 193 9.93 -9.87 -27.36
CA ILE A 193 10.42 -10.75 -26.30
C ILE A 193 11.40 -11.77 -26.88
N LYS A 194 11.06 -12.43 -28.01
CA LYS A 194 11.94 -13.41 -28.64
C LYS A 194 13.28 -12.80 -29.09
N LYS A 195 13.27 -11.54 -29.53
CA LYS A 195 14.48 -10.81 -29.92
C LYS A 195 15.40 -10.51 -28.73
N TYR A 196 14.84 -10.20 -27.56
CA TYR A 196 15.60 -9.87 -26.35
C TYR A 196 15.72 -11.03 -25.36
N ARG A 197 15.34 -12.25 -25.76
CA ARG A 197 15.28 -13.43 -24.89
C ARG A 197 16.53 -13.63 -24.05
N HIS A 198 17.72 -13.61 -24.66
CA HIS A 198 18.97 -13.82 -23.92
C HIS A 198 19.30 -12.69 -22.92
N GLN A 199 18.95 -11.44 -23.24
CA GLN A 199 19.16 -10.33 -22.32
C GLN A 199 18.20 -10.41 -21.13
N LEU A 200 16.97 -10.86 -21.38
CA LEU A 200 15.97 -11.14 -20.36
C LEU A 200 16.37 -12.32 -19.46
N GLU A 201 16.91 -13.40 -20.03
CA GLU A 201 17.41 -14.56 -19.29
C GLU A 201 18.54 -14.14 -18.33
N ASN A 202 19.56 -13.44 -18.84
CA ASN A 202 20.66 -12.94 -18.00
C ASN A 202 20.17 -12.00 -16.89
N PHE A 203 19.21 -11.12 -17.21
CA PHE A 203 18.64 -10.20 -16.24
C PHE A 203 17.94 -10.92 -15.08
N ILE A 204 17.22 -12.00 -15.37
CA ILE A 204 16.55 -12.82 -14.35
C ILE A 204 17.60 -13.51 -13.46
N GLU A 205 18.67 -14.06 -14.05
CA GLU A 205 19.75 -14.71 -13.31
C GLU A 205 20.48 -13.74 -12.37
N ASP A 206 20.82 -12.55 -12.85
CA ASP A 206 21.48 -11.51 -12.04
C ASP A 206 20.61 -11.08 -10.86
N SER A 207 19.29 -10.95 -11.07
CA SER A 207 18.34 -10.56 -10.03
C SER A 207 18.16 -11.59 -8.91
N GLN A 208 18.43 -12.87 -9.18
CA GLN A 208 18.35 -13.94 -8.17
C GLN A 208 19.64 -14.05 -7.33
N SER A 209 20.77 -13.56 -7.84
CA SER A 209 22.06 -13.63 -7.14
C SER A 209 22.20 -12.61 -6.00
N SER A 210 21.42 -11.53 -6.02
CA SER A 210 21.58 -10.39 -5.09
C SER A 210 20.70 -10.45 -3.83
N GLY A 211 19.91 -11.51 -3.64
CA GLY A 211 18.88 -11.60 -2.60
C GLY A 211 19.11 -12.64 -1.50
N LYS A 212 20.30 -13.25 -1.41
CA LYS A 212 20.68 -14.13 -0.30
C LYS A 212 21.85 -13.46 0.42
N ASP A 213 21.58 -12.83 1.56
CA ASP A 213 22.49 -12.66 2.70
C ASP A 213 21.90 -11.63 3.69
N ASP A 214 20.65 -11.81 4.10
CA ASP A 214 20.15 -11.15 5.32
C ASP A 214 19.26 -12.14 6.09
N ASP A 215 19.93 -13.18 6.59
CA ASP A 215 19.48 -13.92 7.78
C ASP A 215 19.58 -12.93 8.96
N THR A 216 18.62 -12.01 9.03
CA THR A 216 18.38 -11.26 10.26
C THR A 216 17.70 -12.23 11.22
N GLU A 217 18.52 -12.95 11.98
CA GLU A 217 18.14 -13.65 13.20
C GLU A 217 17.31 -12.68 14.07
N SER A 218 16.00 -12.75 13.91
CA SER A 218 15.05 -12.08 14.77
C SER A 218 15.08 -12.84 16.08
N LYS A 219 15.93 -12.37 16.99
CA LYS A 219 15.94 -12.79 18.38
C LYS A 219 14.53 -12.63 18.94
N ASP A 220 13.88 -13.75 19.21
CA ASP A 220 12.75 -13.88 20.10
C ASP A 220 13.11 -13.22 21.43
N ASN A 221 12.61 -12.00 21.63
CA ASN A 221 12.46 -11.41 22.94
C ASN A 221 11.01 -11.64 23.38
N GLU A 222 10.71 -12.87 23.77
CA GLU A 222 9.61 -13.15 24.69
C GLU A 222 9.99 -12.54 26.05
N SER A 223 9.66 -11.25 26.25
CA SER A 223 9.60 -10.70 27.61
C SER A 223 8.30 -11.17 28.26
N ASP A 224 8.34 -12.40 28.74
CA ASP A 224 7.44 -12.94 29.75
C ASP A 224 7.61 -12.12 31.03
N HIS A 225 6.73 -11.12 31.22
CA HIS A 225 6.51 -10.53 32.53
C HIS A 225 5.33 -11.25 33.18
N GLY A 226 5.67 -12.42 33.74
CA GLY A 226 4.95 -13.03 34.84
C GLY A 226 4.91 -12.06 36.01
N ASN A 227 3.77 -11.39 36.18
CA ASN A 227 3.43 -10.82 37.47
C ASN A 227 2.71 -11.92 38.26
N ASP A 228 3.55 -12.70 38.93
CA ASP A 228 3.18 -13.66 39.97
C ASP A 228 2.61 -12.88 41.16
N SER A 229 1.30 -13.01 41.37
CA SER A 229 0.64 -12.61 42.61
C SER A 229 -0.28 -13.75 43.01
N HIS A 230 0.40 -14.73 43.60
CA HIS A 230 -0.10 -15.80 44.43
C HIS A 230 -1.02 -15.28 45.55
N SER A 231 -2.27 -15.75 45.54
CA SER A 231 -3.24 -15.77 46.64
C SER A 231 -4.41 -16.60 46.11
N GLY A 232 -4.41 -17.93 46.24
CA GLY A 232 -4.51 -18.59 47.52
C GLY A 232 -5.99 -18.87 47.80
N SER A 233 -6.49 -20.01 47.33
CA SER A 233 -7.60 -20.75 47.95
C SER A 233 -7.70 -22.11 47.28
N GLU A 234 -7.24 -23.10 48.03
CA GLU A 234 -7.58 -24.51 47.90
C GLU A 234 -9.10 -24.67 47.84
N ASP A 235 -9.59 -25.52 46.94
CA ASP A 235 -10.74 -26.37 47.24
C ASP A 235 -10.64 -27.60 46.32
N GLU A 236 -10.18 -28.68 46.95
CA GLU A 236 -10.37 -30.04 46.49
C GLU A 236 -11.87 -30.30 46.34
N ASN A 237 -12.31 -30.74 45.17
CA ASN A 237 -13.47 -31.61 45.12
C ASN A 237 -13.31 -32.66 44.02
N THR A 238 -12.78 -33.79 44.46
CA THR A 238 -12.90 -35.11 43.85
C THR A 238 -14.37 -35.52 43.76
N THR A 239 -14.84 -35.81 42.55
CA THR A 239 -15.86 -36.84 42.34
C THR A 239 -15.53 -37.59 41.06
N ASP A 240 -14.95 -38.76 41.27
CA ASP A 240 -15.14 -39.94 40.42
C ASP A 240 -16.64 -40.17 40.19
N GLU A 241 -17.03 -40.48 38.97
CA GLU A 241 -18.07 -41.47 38.73
C GLU A 241 -17.91 -42.03 37.31
N GLU A 242 -17.42 -43.27 37.28
CA GLU A 242 -17.60 -44.23 36.21
C GLU A 242 -19.09 -44.36 35.88
N THR A 243 -19.43 -44.40 34.59
CA THR A 243 -20.45 -45.33 34.12
C THR A 243 -20.10 -45.77 32.71
N ASP A 244 -19.60 -47.01 32.65
CA ASP A 244 -19.76 -47.90 31.52
C ASP A 244 -21.24 -47.95 31.12
N ASN A 245 -21.51 -47.91 29.82
CA ASN A 245 -22.78 -48.41 29.31
C ASN A 245 -22.51 -49.13 27.98
N GLU A 246 -22.14 -50.41 28.13
CA GLU A 246 -22.45 -51.44 27.15
C GLU A 246 -23.97 -51.60 27.08
N SER A 247 -24.55 -51.47 25.90
CA SER A 247 -25.81 -52.15 25.59
C SER A 247 -25.84 -52.55 24.13
N GLU A 248 -25.66 -53.86 23.96
CA GLU A 248 -26.06 -54.74 22.89
C GLU A 248 -27.43 -54.45 22.22
N ALA A 249 -27.56 -55.08 21.05
CA ALA A 249 -28.77 -55.80 20.58
C ALA A 249 -29.70 -55.10 19.55
N SER A 250 -29.59 -55.65 18.32
CA SER A 250 -30.66 -56.15 17.44
C SER A 250 -31.77 -55.22 16.95
N GLU A 251 -31.81 -55.00 15.63
CA GLU A 251 -32.77 -55.65 14.70
C GLU A 251 -32.24 -55.59 13.25
#